data_AF-A0AAJ5C694-F1
#
_entry.id   AF-A0AAJ5C694-F1
#
_cell.length_a   1.000
_cell.length_b   1.000
_cell.length_c   1.000
_cell.angle_alpha   90.00
_cell.angle_beta   90.00
_cell.angle_gamma   90.00
#
_symmetry.space_group_name_H-M   'P 1'
#
loop_
_entity.id
_entity.type
_entity.pdbx_description
1 polymer ?
#
loop_
_entity_poly.entity_id
_entity_poly.type
_entity_poly.pdbx_seq_one_letter_code
_entity_poly.pdbx_strand_id
1 'polypeptide(L)'
;MISNSTTTTTTTTTTSNGAYSEQHSDKKINVLFCCLGNICRSPMALAVFSHTADQFKVRSHFGMLDSCGTAAYHQGEEPDERTTAICKQRNIPIDLNNTARGIRSPDFDKFDYIFGMDTNNVRNLTRMQPKGSKAIVRLFGDVDDGKPIADSYYTGDFDATYVQIKRYSEAFLKELGLLEINQTSIKAKQ
;
A
#
# COMPACT_ATOMS: atom_id res chain seq x y z
N MET A 1 -67.91 7.69 -43.42
CA MET A 1 -67.29 8.99 -43.71
C MET A 1 -66.92 9.64 -42.38
N ILE A 2 -65.61 9.83 -42.15
CA ILE A 2 -64.91 10.94 -41.47
C ILE A 2 -65.57 11.51 -40.19
N SER A 3 -64.99 11.42 -38.99
CA SER A 3 -64.05 12.39 -38.35
C SER A 3 -64.36 12.36 -36.84
N ASN A 4 -63.52 12.61 -35.83
CA ASN A 4 -62.10 12.94 -35.70
C ASN A 4 -61.68 12.49 -34.29
N SER A 5 -60.50 11.86 -34.18
CA SER A 5 -59.80 11.62 -32.91
C SER A 5 -59.10 12.90 -32.45
N THR A 6 -59.31 13.26 -31.18
CA THR A 6 -58.69 14.42 -30.54
C THR A 6 -57.23 14.09 -30.18
N THR A 7 -56.29 14.66 -30.93
CA THR A 7 -54.86 14.63 -30.59
C THR A 7 -54.51 15.94 -29.90
N THR A 8 -54.17 15.87 -28.61
CA THR A 8 -53.62 17.00 -27.86
C THR A 8 -52.13 17.13 -28.16
N THR A 9 -51.76 18.26 -28.75
CA THR A 9 -50.38 18.74 -28.88
C THR A 9 -49.90 19.29 -27.54
N THR A 10 -48.76 18.80 -27.02
CA THR A 10 -47.98 19.57 -26.04
C THR A 10 -46.51 19.57 -26.44
N THR A 11 -46.04 20.80 -26.59
CA THR A 11 -44.76 21.34 -26.99
C THR A 11 -43.57 20.86 -26.16
N THR A 12 -42.46 20.67 -26.86
CA THR A 12 -41.08 20.48 -26.36
C THR A 12 -40.67 21.55 -25.35
N THR A 13 -40.01 21.15 -24.26
CA THR A 13 -39.08 22.04 -23.55
C THR A 13 -37.85 21.24 -23.11
N THR A 14 -36.76 21.52 -23.80
CA THR A 14 -35.40 21.12 -23.47
C THR A 14 -35.00 21.74 -22.14
N THR A 15 -34.61 20.92 -21.17
CA THR A 15 -33.74 21.37 -20.08
C THR A 15 -32.67 20.32 -19.86
N SER A 16 -31.49 20.60 -20.41
CA SER A 16 -30.27 19.84 -20.17
C SER A 16 -29.74 20.18 -18.77
N ASN A 17 -30.09 19.37 -17.78
CA ASN A 17 -29.33 19.34 -16.54
C ASN A 17 -28.23 18.29 -16.70
N GLY A 18 -27.03 18.74 -17.07
CA GLY A 18 -25.83 17.93 -17.09
C GLY A 18 -25.57 17.36 -15.71
N ALA A 19 -25.81 16.07 -15.56
CA ALA A 19 -25.30 15.28 -14.46
C ALA A 19 -23.78 15.23 -14.60
N TYR A 20 -23.07 16.02 -13.79
CA TYR A 20 -21.68 15.69 -13.46
C TYR A 20 -21.73 14.47 -12.54
N SER A 21 -21.62 13.28 -13.13
CA SER A 21 -21.32 12.08 -12.37
C SER A 21 -19.86 12.16 -11.94
N GLU A 22 -19.63 12.33 -10.64
CA GLU A 22 -18.33 12.05 -10.05
C GLU A 22 -18.01 10.57 -10.30
N GLN A 23 -17.13 10.32 -11.26
CA GLN A 23 -16.50 9.02 -11.42
C GLN A 23 -15.49 8.87 -10.29
N HIS A 24 -15.95 8.44 -9.12
CA HIS A 24 -15.04 7.88 -8.14
C HIS A 24 -14.45 6.61 -8.75
N SER A 25 -13.16 6.63 -9.07
CA SER A 25 -12.50 5.44 -9.60
C SER A 25 -12.53 4.36 -8.52
N ASP A 26 -13.26 3.27 -8.75
CA ASP A 26 -13.25 2.01 -8.00
C ASP A 26 -11.87 1.29 -8.02
N LYS A 27 -10.81 2.00 -8.44
CA LYS A 27 -9.48 1.45 -8.60
C LYS A 27 -8.81 1.33 -7.24
N LYS A 28 -8.76 0.10 -6.74
CA LYS A 28 -8.01 -0.25 -5.54
C LYS A 28 -6.50 -0.07 -5.71
N ILE A 29 -5.83 0.29 -4.63
CA ILE A 29 -4.38 0.50 -4.58
C ILE A 29 -3.68 -0.83 -4.29
N ASN A 30 -2.71 -1.19 -5.11
CA ASN A 30 -1.88 -2.38 -4.91
C ASN A 30 -0.51 -1.96 -4.35
N VAL A 31 -0.10 -2.57 -3.23
CA VAL A 31 1.15 -2.24 -2.52
C VAL A 31 2.02 -3.49 -2.33
N LEU A 32 3.31 -3.38 -2.65
CA LEU A 32 4.31 -4.41 -2.45
C LEU A 32 5.43 -3.91 -1.55
N PHE A 33 5.71 -4.63 -0.47
CA PHE A 33 6.82 -4.32 0.44
C PHE A 33 8.05 -5.16 0.08
N CYS A 34 9.23 -4.56 -0.03
CA CYS A 34 10.43 -5.24 -0.51
C CYS A 34 11.66 -4.96 0.37
N CYS A 35 12.20 -6.01 0.98
CA CYS A 35 13.50 -5.95 1.66
C CYS A 35 14.56 -6.75 0.91
N LEU A 36 15.69 -7.11 1.54
CA LEU A 36 16.70 -7.93 0.88
C LEU A 36 16.24 -9.39 0.72
N GLY A 37 15.99 -10.08 1.84
CA GLY A 37 15.78 -11.54 1.87
C GLY A 37 14.32 -11.99 1.99
N ASN A 38 13.37 -11.08 2.16
CA ASN A 38 11.94 -11.36 2.32
C ASN A 38 11.51 -12.23 3.51
N ILE A 39 12.31 -12.31 4.58
CA ILE A 39 11.95 -13.06 5.79
C ILE A 39 11.69 -12.17 7.02
N CYS A 40 12.32 -10.99 7.11
CA CYS A 40 12.20 -10.11 8.29
C CYS A 40 11.33 -8.87 8.06
N ARG A 41 11.91 -7.82 7.47
CA ARG A 41 11.30 -6.48 7.37
C ARG A 41 10.04 -6.43 6.49
N SER A 42 10.09 -6.99 5.29
CA SER A 42 8.96 -6.88 4.35
C SER A 42 7.75 -7.77 4.70
N PRO A 43 7.90 -9.00 5.24
CA PRO A 43 6.75 -9.71 5.79
C PRO A 43 6.12 -8.98 6.97
N MET A 44 6.95 -8.40 7.86
CA MET A 44 6.45 -7.55 8.95
C MET A 44 5.68 -6.34 8.41
N ALA A 45 6.20 -5.68 7.38
CA ALA A 45 5.54 -4.53 6.75
C ALA A 45 4.19 -4.91 6.16
N LEU A 46 4.08 -6.04 5.46
CA LEU A 46 2.79 -6.54 4.96
C LEU A 46 1.78 -6.77 6.10
N ALA A 47 2.18 -7.52 7.13
CA ALA A 47 1.30 -7.87 8.25
C ALA A 47 0.82 -6.61 8.99
N VAL A 48 1.76 -5.73 9.35
CA VAL A 48 1.47 -4.49 10.08
C VAL A 48 0.63 -3.53 9.25
N PHE A 49 0.95 -3.36 7.96
CA PHE A 49 0.19 -2.47 7.08
C PHE A 49 -1.24 -2.95 6.87
N SER A 50 -1.44 -4.24 6.55
CA SER A 50 -2.78 -4.81 6.37
C SER A 50 -3.61 -4.65 7.64
N HIS A 51 -3.04 -5.03 8.79
CA HIS A 51 -3.72 -4.90 10.07
C HIS A 51 -4.04 -3.43 10.41
N THR A 52 -3.14 -2.49 10.10
CA THR A 52 -3.37 -1.06 10.31
C THR A 52 -4.53 -0.56 9.43
N ALA A 53 -4.58 -0.94 8.15
CA ALA A 53 -5.69 -0.60 7.27
C ALA A 53 -7.03 -1.17 7.76
N ASP A 54 -7.04 -2.38 8.35
CA ASP A 54 -8.23 -2.96 8.97
C ASP A 54 -8.66 -2.20 10.23
N GLN A 55 -7.72 -1.85 11.12
CA GLN A 55 -7.99 -1.09 12.35
C GLN A 55 -8.64 0.27 12.06
N PHE A 56 -8.18 0.96 11.01
CA PHE A 56 -8.75 2.22 10.58
C PHE A 56 -9.95 2.08 9.62
N LYS A 57 -10.39 0.84 9.32
CA LYS A 57 -11.53 0.54 8.43
C LYS A 57 -11.36 1.05 7.00
N VAL A 58 -10.12 1.12 6.51
CA VAL A 58 -9.76 1.58 5.15
C VAL A 58 -9.21 0.47 4.26
N ARG A 59 -9.24 -0.79 4.70
CA ARG A 59 -8.77 -1.95 3.92
C ARG A 59 -9.44 -2.09 2.55
N SER A 60 -10.68 -1.63 2.40
CA SER A 60 -11.45 -1.66 1.15
C SER A 60 -10.80 -0.90 0.00
N HIS A 61 -9.96 0.11 0.30
CA HIS A 61 -9.20 0.89 -0.68
C HIS A 61 -8.02 0.12 -1.29
N PHE A 62 -7.63 -1.02 -0.69
CA PHE A 62 -6.48 -1.79 -1.13
C PHE A 62 -6.89 -3.07 -1.86
N GLY A 63 -6.19 -3.37 -2.95
CA GLY A 63 -6.35 -4.59 -3.72
C GLY A 63 -5.37 -5.64 -3.21
N MET A 64 -4.32 -5.83 -4.00
CA MET A 64 -3.19 -6.69 -3.69
C MET A 64 -2.29 -6.03 -2.65
N LEU A 65 -2.07 -6.72 -1.53
CA LEU A 65 -1.03 -6.42 -0.56
C LEU A 65 -0.11 -7.64 -0.50
N ASP A 66 1.18 -7.43 -0.70
CA ASP A 66 2.15 -8.53 -0.77
C ASP A 66 3.54 -8.08 -0.30
N SER A 67 4.47 -9.03 -0.19
CA SER A 67 5.88 -8.77 0.12
C SER A 67 6.83 -9.55 -0.80
N CYS A 68 8.04 -9.05 -0.99
CA CYS A 68 9.10 -9.76 -1.72
C CYS A 68 10.51 -9.36 -1.25
N GLY A 69 11.52 -9.94 -1.88
CA GLY A 69 12.94 -9.64 -1.65
C GLY A 69 13.61 -9.19 -2.94
N THR A 70 14.55 -8.25 -2.84
CA THR A 70 15.43 -7.92 -3.98
C THR A 70 16.40 -9.06 -4.29
N ALA A 71 16.65 -9.93 -3.31
CA ALA A 71 17.35 -11.19 -3.48
C ALA A 71 16.40 -12.36 -3.19
N ALA A 72 16.61 -13.48 -3.89
CA ALA A 72 15.83 -14.71 -3.72
C ALA A 72 16.56 -15.74 -2.82
N TYR A 73 17.34 -15.27 -1.84
CA TYR A 73 18.16 -16.15 -0.98
C TYR A 73 17.33 -17.14 -0.16
N HIS A 74 16.17 -16.71 0.31
CA HIS A 74 15.28 -17.48 1.19
C HIS A 74 14.04 -17.99 0.46
N GLN A 75 14.11 -18.18 -0.87
CA GLN A 75 12.93 -18.52 -1.68
C GLN A 75 12.19 -19.74 -1.11
N GLY A 76 10.93 -19.56 -0.71
CA GLY A 76 10.07 -20.60 -0.14
C GLY A 76 10.13 -20.73 1.38
N GLU A 77 11.01 -20.00 2.07
CA GLU A 77 11.08 -20.01 3.54
C GLU A 77 9.94 -19.19 4.16
N GLU A 78 9.50 -19.56 5.35
CA GLU A 78 8.53 -18.79 6.13
C GLU A 78 9.15 -17.48 6.66
N PRO A 79 8.33 -16.51 7.10
CA PRO A 79 8.84 -15.35 7.82
C PRO A 79 9.70 -15.74 9.03
N ASP A 80 10.77 -14.97 9.29
CA ASP A 80 11.71 -15.21 10.39
C ASP A 80 10.97 -15.30 11.74
N GLU A 81 11.33 -16.28 12.57
CA GLU A 81 10.66 -16.55 13.85
C GLU A 81 10.63 -15.34 14.79
N ARG A 82 11.61 -14.44 14.71
CA ARG A 82 11.65 -13.22 15.54
C ARG A 82 10.66 -12.18 15.01
N THR A 83 10.42 -12.16 13.70
CA THR A 83 9.35 -11.35 13.10
C THR A 83 7.98 -11.87 13.52
N THR A 84 7.76 -13.18 13.42
CA THR A 84 6.48 -13.78 13.82
C THR A 84 6.24 -13.62 15.32
N ALA A 85 7.28 -13.71 16.16
CA ALA A 85 7.21 -13.44 17.59
C ALA A 85 6.75 -12.00 17.91
N ILE A 86 7.30 -10.98 17.24
CA ILE A 86 6.87 -9.59 17.40
C ILE A 86 5.41 -9.41 16.97
N CYS A 87 5.02 -9.94 15.80
CA CYS A 87 3.64 -9.87 15.33
C CYS A 87 2.68 -10.52 16.34
N LYS A 88 3.02 -11.71 16.85
CA LYS A 88 2.24 -12.42 17.87
C LYS A 88 2.14 -11.64 19.18
N GLN A 89 3.25 -11.12 19.69
CA GLN A 89 3.28 -10.31 20.91
C GLN A 89 2.36 -9.08 20.80
N ARG A 90 2.20 -8.55 19.58
CA ARG A 90 1.41 -7.35 19.30
C ARG A 90 0.01 -7.64 18.76
N ASN A 91 -0.42 -8.91 18.76
CA ASN A 91 -1.71 -9.37 18.25
C ASN A 91 -1.96 -8.99 16.79
N ILE A 92 -0.91 -9.01 15.98
CA ILE A 92 -0.96 -8.72 14.54
C ILE A 92 -1.01 -10.06 13.79
N PRO A 93 -2.06 -10.32 13.00
CA PRO A 93 -2.12 -11.49 12.15
C PRO A 93 -0.96 -11.48 11.14
N ILE A 94 -0.23 -12.59 11.07
CA ILE A 94 0.81 -12.82 10.07
C ILE A 94 0.55 -14.17 9.41
N ASP A 95 0.54 -14.20 8.08
CA ASP A 95 0.38 -15.42 7.31
C ASP A 95 1.74 -16.09 7.11
N LEU A 96 1.92 -17.28 7.68
CA LEU A 96 3.14 -18.07 7.52
C LEU A 96 3.26 -18.65 6.11
N ASN A 97 2.16 -18.75 5.36
CA ASN A 97 2.17 -19.20 3.96
C ASN A 97 2.64 -18.11 2.99
N ASN A 98 2.77 -16.86 3.44
CA ASN A 98 3.43 -15.79 2.69
C ASN A 98 4.96 -16.01 2.73
N THR A 99 5.37 -17.07 2.06
CA THR A 99 6.76 -17.53 1.99
C THR A 99 7.60 -16.60 1.14
N ALA A 100 8.88 -16.51 1.50
CA ALA A 100 9.82 -15.60 0.89
C ALA A 100 9.91 -15.82 -0.62
N ARG A 101 9.86 -14.71 -1.38
CA ARG A 101 10.00 -14.72 -2.83
C ARG A 101 10.83 -13.55 -3.34
N GLY A 102 11.55 -13.77 -4.44
CA GLY A 102 12.16 -12.68 -5.20
C GLY A 102 11.12 -11.77 -5.89
N ILE A 103 11.47 -10.50 -6.05
CA ILE A 103 10.78 -9.55 -6.95
C ILE A 103 10.84 -10.07 -8.39
N ARG A 104 9.74 -9.91 -9.15
CA ARG A 104 9.62 -10.37 -10.54
C ARG A 104 9.21 -9.22 -11.44
N SER A 105 9.59 -9.23 -12.73
CA SER A 105 9.22 -8.16 -13.67
C SER A 105 7.72 -7.83 -13.69
N PRO A 106 6.78 -8.80 -13.66
CA PRO A 106 5.35 -8.50 -13.62
C PRO A 106 4.88 -7.77 -12.35
N ASP A 107 5.66 -7.77 -11.26
CA ASP A 107 5.28 -7.05 -10.04
C ASP A 107 5.24 -5.54 -10.31
N PHE A 108 6.14 -5.01 -11.14
CA PHE A 108 6.19 -3.58 -11.49
C PHE A 108 4.96 -3.10 -12.29
N ASP A 109 4.22 -4.03 -12.92
CA ASP A 109 2.98 -3.72 -13.65
C ASP A 109 1.73 -4.00 -12.82
N LYS A 110 1.82 -4.86 -11.81
CA LYS A 110 0.70 -5.22 -10.92
C LYS A 110 0.53 -4.22 -9.78
N PHE A 111 1.62 -3.81 -9.16
CA PHE A 111 1.62 -2.96 -7.98
C PHE A 111 1.73 -1.48 -8.35
N ASP A 112 0.95 -0.63 -7.69
CA ASP A 112 1.03 0.83 -7.88
C ASP A 112 2.20 1.41 -7.06
N TYR A 113 2.46 0.84 -5.89
CA TYR A 113 3.60 1.19 -5.02
C TYR A 113 4.46 -0.02 -4.71
N ILE A 114 5.78 0.13 -4.85
CA ILE A 114 6.76 -0.83 -4.36
C ILE A 114 7.69 -0.11 -3.38
N PHE A 115 7.57 -0.44 -2.10
CA PHE A 115 8.35 0.18 -1.04
C PHE A 115 9.60 -0.64 -0.73
N GLY A 116 10.78 -0.04 -0.93
CA GLY A 116 12.04 -0.56 -0.40
C GLY A 116 12.19 -0.23 1.09
N MET A 117 12.71 -1.16 1.89
CA MET A 117 12.94 -0.92 3.33
C MET A 117 14.15 -0.03 3.59
N ASP A 118 15.18 -0.14 2.76
CA ASP A 118 16.38 0.68 2.80
C ASP A 118 16.78 1.19 1.40
N THR A 119 17.79 2.06 1.36
CA THR A 119 18.27 2.68 0.11
C THR A 119 18.90 1.67 -0.86
N ASN A 120 19.42 0.54 -0.37
CA ASN A 120 19.93 -0.52 -1.23
C ASN A 120 18.79 -1.29 -1.89
N ASN A 121 17.69 -1.54 -1.17
CA ASN A 121 16.49 -2.13 -1.75
C ASN A 121 15.94 -1.24 -2.87
N VAL A 122 15.78 0.06 -2.62
CA VAL A 122 15.30 1.02 -3.63
C VAL A 122 16.22 1.02 -4.85
N ARG A 123 17.54 1.12 -4.66
CA ARG A 123 18.53 1.08 -5.76
C ARG A 123 18.41 -0.19 -6.60
N ASN A 124 18.27 -1.34 -5.95
CA ASN A 124 18.12 -2.62 -6.64
C ASN A 124 16.80 -2.69 -7.42
N LEU A 125 15.69 -2.28 -6.81
CA LEU A 125 14.38 -2.23 -7.44
C LEU A 125 14.39 -1.31 -8.66
N THR A 126 14.94 -0.09 -8.55
CA THR A 126 15.07 0.84 -9.67
C THR A 126 15.89 0.25 -10.82
N ARG A 127 16.96 -0.51 -10.52
CA ARG A 127 17.75 -1.20 -11.55
C ARG A 127 16.97 -2.34 -12.23
N MET A 128 16.09 -3.00 -11.50
CA MET A 128 15.28 -4.13 -11.98
C MET A 128 13.98 -3.68 -12.65
N GLN A 129 13.55 -2.44 -12.44
CA GLN A 129 12.29 -1.91 -12.93
C GLN A 129 12.28 -1.83 -14.47
N PRO A 130 11.32 -2.51 -15.13
CA PRO A 130 11.14 -2.38 -16.57
C PRO A 130 10.74 -0.96 -16.97
N LYS A 131 11.28 -0.46 -18.09
CA LYS A 131 10.88 0.83 -18.66
C LYS A 131 9.39 0.83 -18.98
N GLY A 132 8.68 1.90 -18.60
CA GLY A 132 7.25 2.05 -18.86
C GLY A 132 6.33 1.29 -17.90
N SER A 133 6.88 0.58 -16.91
CA SER A 133 6.07 0.00 -15.83
C SER A 133 5.42 1.09 -14.96
N LYS A 134 4.26 0.77 -14.37
CA LYS A 134 3.47 1.76 -13.63
C LYS A 134 3.96 2.00 -12.20
N ALA A 135 4.71 1.05 -11.62
CA ALA A 135 5.04 1.06 -10.21
C ALA A 135 5.86 2.29 -9.80
N ILE A 136 5.42 2.95 -8.73
CA ILE A 136 6.21 3.96 -8.03
C ILE A 136 7.13 3.22 -7.05
N VAL A 137 8.42 3.19 -7.34
CA VAL A 137 9.47 2.62 -6.48
C VAL A 137 10.04 3.73 -5.60
N ARG A 138 9.90 3.61 -4.27
CA ARG A 138 10.49 4.57 -3.30
C ARG A 138 10.78 3.93 -1.95
N LEU A 139 11.48 4.65 -1.08
CA LEU A 139 11.78 4.19 0.27
C LEU A 139 10.50 4.22 1.10
N PHE A 140 10.27 3.22 1.97
CA PHE A 140 9.08 3.26 2.81
C PHE A 140 9.07 4.48 3.73
N GLY A 141 10.24 4.89 4.23
CA GLY A 141 10.37 6.09 5.05
C GLY A 141 10.06 7.41 4.34
N ASP A 142 10.00 7.45 3.01
CA ASP A 142 9.67 8.67 2.28
C ASP A 142 8.24 9.15 2.55
N VAL A 143 7.38 8.32 3.15
CA VAL A 143 6.02 8.73 3.56
C VAL A 143 6.02 9.56 4.85
N ASP A 144 7.17 9.68 5.51
CA ASP A 144 7.33 10.41 6.79
C ASP A 144 8.70 11.13 6.86
N ASP A 145 9.71 10.55 7.50
CA ASP A 145 10.98 11.23 7.82
C ASP A 145 12.15 10.89 6.87
N GLY A 146 11.88 10.15 5.80
CA GLY A 146 12.86 9.77 4.78
C GLY A 146 13.92 8.78 5.27
N LYS A 147 13.78 8.18 6.47
CA LYS A 147 14.81 7.29 7.02
C LYS A 147 14.59 5.83 6.60
N PRO A 148 15.69 5.09 6.34
CA PRO A 148 15.61 3.65 6.09
C PRO A 148 15.19 2.89 7.36
N ILE A 149 14.60 1.73 7.15
CA ILE A 149 14.36 0.73 8.18
C ILE A 149 15.60 -0.15 8.28
N ALA A 150 16.30 -0.04 9.40
CA ALA A 150 17.50 -0.82 9.69
C ALA A 150 17.20 -2.32 9.60
N ASP A 151 18.16 -3.10 9.12
CA ASP A 151 17.93 -4.54 8.94
C ASP A 151 17.93 -5.27 10.28
N SER A 152 16.75 -5.69 10.75
CA SER A 152 16.56 -6.41 12.00
C SER A 152 17.30 -7.74 12.06
N TYR A 153 17.58 -8.36 10.90
CA TYR A 153 18.37 -9.58 10.85
C TYR A 153 19.77 -9.38 11.43
N TYR A 154 20.39 -8.23 11.15
CA TYR A 154 21.74 -7.89 11.60
C TYR A 154 21.75 -7.11 12.91
N THR A 155 20.80 -6.19 13.10
CA THR A 155 20.74 -5.38 14.33
C THR A 155 20.20 -6.15 15.52
N GLY A 156 19.39 -7.19 15.29
CA GLY A 156 18.65 -7.91 16.32
C GLY A 156 17.45 -7.14 16.88
N ASP A 157 17.21 -5.91 16.44
CA ASP A 157 16.16 -5.04 16.97
C ASP A 157 14.88 -5.09 16.12
N PHE A 158 14.10 -6.13 16.35
CA PHE A 158 12.82 -6.33 15.66
C PHE A 158 11.71 -5.40 16.21
N ASP A 159 11.84 -4.90 17.44
CA ASP A 159 10.84 -4.00 18.01
C ASP A 159 10.94 -2.60 17.41
N ALA A 160 12.15 -2.06 17.27
CA ALA A 160 12.37 -0.80 16.57
C ALA A 160 11.88 -0.88 15.11
N THR A 161 12.12 -2.01 14.46
CA THR A 161 11.63 -2.29 13.10
C THR A 161 10.10 -2.23 13.05
N TYR A 162 9.40 -2.88 13.99
CA TYR A 162 7.95 -2.81 14.09
C TYR A 162 7.46 -1.38 14.31
N VAL A 163 8.03 -0.64 15.26
CA VAL A 163 7.61 0.73 15.61
C VAL A 163 7.71 1.62 14.38
N GLN A 164 8.81 1.52 13.63
CA GLN A 164 9.03 2.30 12.43
C GLN A 164 8.06 1.91 11.30
N ILE A 165 7.85 0.61 11.08
CA ILE A 165 6.88 0.10 10.09
C ILE A 165 5.46 0.57 10.42
N LYS A 166 5.04 0.53 11.69
CA LYS A 166 3.71 0.96 12.12
C LYS A 166 3.53 2.46 11.84
N ARG A 167 4.53 3.27 12.22
CA ARG A 167 4.54 4.72 11.96
C ARG A 167 4.41 5.02 10.46
N TYR A 168 5.22 4.37 9.63
CA TYR A 168 5.17 4.57 8.17
C TYR A 168 3.87 4.05 7.54
N SER A 169 3.29 2.98 8.07
CA SER A 169 1.98 2.49 7.63
C SER A 169 0.89 3.54 7.83
N GLU A 170 0.83 4.15 9.01
CA GLU A 170 -0.13 5.23 9.30
C GLU A 170 0.14 6.49 8.47
N ALA A 171 1.41 6.86 8.31
CA ALA A 171 1.79 8.01 7.50
C ALA A 171 1.45 7.81 6.01
N PHE A 172 1.62 6.60 5.47
CA PHE A 172 1.20 6.29 4.11
C PHE A 172 -0.33 6.36 3.96
N LEU A 173 -1.11 5.87 4.93
CA LEU A 173 -2.57 6.02 4.90
C LEU A 173 -2.99 7.51 4.93
N LYS A 174 -2.27 8.37 5.67
CA LYS A 174 -2.48 9.83 5.65
C LYS A 174 -2.11 10.45 4.30
N GLU A 175 -0.99 10.05 3.70
CA GLU A 175 -0.56 10.50 2.37
C GLU A 175 -1.63 10.19 1.31
N LEU A 176 -2.29 9.04 1.43
CA LEU A 176 -3.40 8.63 0.57
C LEU A 176 -4.74 9.34 0.88
N GLY A 177 -4.78 10.22 1.89
CA GLY A 177 -6.01 10.90 2.33
C GLY A 177 -7.02 9.98 3.03
N LEU A 178 -6.58 8.80 3.47
CA LEU A 178 -7.44 7.79 4.11
C LEU A 178 -7.56 7.98 5.64
N LEU A 179 -6.71 8.82 6.22
CA LEU A 179 -6.76 9.20 7.63
C LEU A 179 -6.76 10.73 7.74
N GLU A 180 -7.50 11.25 8.72
CA GLU A 180 -7.47 12.68 9.03
C GLU A 180 -6.08 13.10 9.52
N ILE A 181 -5.57 14.20 8.96
CA ILE A 181 -4.37 14.86 9.47
C ILE A 181 -4.82 15.70 10.67
N ASN A 182 -4.62 15.19 11.89
CA ASN A 182 -4.80 16.01 13.09
C ASN A 182 -3.82 17.19 13.02
N GLN A 183 -4.35 18.40 12.85
CA GLN A 183 -3.60 19.67 12.70
C GLN A 183 -2.80 20.09 13.95
N THR A 184 -2.67 19.24 14.98
CA THR A 184 -2.15 19.62 16.29
C THR A 184 -0.63 19.81 16.33
N SER A 185 0.13 19.41 15.30
CA SER A 185 1.60 19.49 15.32
C SER A 185 2.23 20.73 14.66
N ILE A 186 1.44 21.67 14.14
CA ILE A 186 2.00 22.89 13.48
C ILE A 186 2.35 24.00 14.50
N LYS A 187 1.95 23.90 15.77
CA LYS A 187 2.25 24.93 16.80
C LYS A 187 3.49 24.69 17.66
N ALA A 188 4.46 23.91 17.20
CA ALA A 188 5.74 23.70 17.93
C ALA A 188 6.99 24.11 17.12
N LYS A 189 6.85 25.09 16.23
CA LYS A 189 7.98 25.82 15.59
C LYS A 189 7.65 27.30 15.39
N GLN A 190 7.34 28.00 16.48
CA GLN A 190 7.55 29.44 16.62
C GLN A 190 8.25 29.69 17.95
#